data_AF-A0A9D4CYL6-F1
#
_entry.id   AF-A0A9D4CYL6-F1
#
_cell.length_a   1.000
_cell.length_b   1.000
_cell.length_c   1.000
_cell.angle_alpha   90.00
_cell.angle_beta   90.00
_cell.angle_gamma   90.00
#
_symmetry.space_group_name_H-M   'P 1'
#
loop_
_entity.id
_entity.type
_entity.pdbx_description
1 polymer ?
#
loop_
_entity_poly.entity_id
_entity_poly.type
_entity_poly.pdbx_seq_one_letter_code
_entity_poly.pdbx_strand_id
1 'polypeptide(L)'
;MLLMTKDKQFLKKTRIQITNYEHMFLKYAKENGRTLIQSEAGTGKSTFLAKLVMDWCRIQLEQQFQTGISDTDTQTKYSSFFKDAWYLKRYGFIFQITLRNSVTEISIYNMIKEQIIDSICSSEEDRKKASTSLNVIIKLELVLILLDGLDEWTDPGGGYKLPTLLTSHRQCAILFTTRPWKVAEGKINHSEIDFLLQLEGVNTNFKLGRNLLSLIGRSSRLNT
;
A
#
# COMPACT_ATOMS: atom_id res chain seq x y z
N MET A 1 -2.00 -43.79 20.64
CA MET A 1 -1.81 -42.91 19.47
C MET A 1 -2.68 -41.69 19.66
N LEU A 2 -2.20 -40.70 20.42
CA LEU A 2 -2.90 -39.44 20.64
C LEU A 2 -2.64 -38.53 19.44
N LEU A 3 -3.70 -38.21 18.70
CA LEU A 3 -3.71 -37.13 17.71
C LEU A 3 -3.50 -35.81 18.46
N MET A 4 -2.28 -35.30 18.46
CA MET A 4 -2.02 -33.90 18.80
C MET A 4 -2.64 -33.02 17.73
N THR A 5 -3.77 -32.41 18.07
CA THR A 5 -4.33 -31.26 17.36
C THR A 5 -3.24 -30.21 17.22
N LYS A 6 -2.81 -29.94 15.98
CA LYS A 6 -1.92 -28.82 15.66
C LYS A 6 -2.53 -27.55 16.25
N ASP A 7 -1.87 -27.00 17.25
CA ASP A 7 -2.21 -25.70 17.82
C ASP A 7 -2.35 -24.69 16.69
N LYS A 8 -3.54 -24.11 16.56
CA LYS A 8 -3.73 -22.89 15.77
C LYS A 8 -2.89 -21.82 16.45
N GLN A 9 -1.67 -21.59 15.97
CA GLN A 9 -0.90 -20.41 16.33
C GLN A 9 -1.68 -19.20 15.83
N PHE A 10 -2.48 -18.62 16.72
CA PHE A 10 -3.15 -17.36 16.44
C PHE A 10 -2.07 -16.29 16.23
N LEU A 11 -2.13 -15.60 15.08
CA LEU A 11 -1.29 -14.42 14.86
C LEU A 11 -1.47 -13.46 16.02
N LYS A 12 -0.36 -13.11 16.69
CA LYS A 12 -0.39 -12.17 17.81
C LYS A 12 -0.84 -10.80 17.30
N LYS A 13 -2.10 -10.48 17.57
CA LYS A 13 -2.70 -9.20 17.24
C LYS A 13 -1.96 -8.09 17.99
N THR A 14 -1.32 -7.18 17.25
CA THR A 14 -0.65 -6.01 17.81
C THR A 14 -1.53 -4.80 17.60
N ARG A 15 -1.87 -4.10 18.68
CA ARG A 15 -2.56 -2.81 18.59
C ARG A 15 -1.53 -1.73 18.27
N ILE A 16 -1.86 -0.89 17.30
CA ILE A 16 -0.99 0.21 16.90
C ILE A 16 -1.81 1.48 16.75
N GLN A 17 -1.24 2.57 17.24
CA GLN A 17 -1.60 3.92 16.86
C GLN A 17 -0.50 4.42 15.93
N ILE A 18 -0.86 4.77 14.70
CA ILE A 18 0.13 5.27 13.75
C ILE A 18 0.42 6.73 14.09
N THR A 19 1.56 6.95 14.73
CA THR A 19 2.09 8.27 15.08
C THR A 19 3.22 8.69 14.14
N ASN A 20 3.92 7.72 13.55
CA ASN A 20 5.04 7.90 12.63
C ASN A 20 5.15 6.66 11.69
N TYR A 21 5.90 6.78 10.59
CA TYR A 21 6.16 5.73 9.62
C TYR A 21 7.16 4.71 10.14
N GLU A 22 8.14 5.11 10.95
CA GLU A 22 9.08 4.20 11.61
C GLU A 22 8.40 3.01 12.26
N HIS A 23 7.36 3.26 13.07
CA HIS A 23 6.65 2.21 13.78
C HIS A 23 6.00 1.19 12.84
N MET A 24 5.58 1.61 11.64
CA MET A 24 5.03 0.70 10.64
C MET A 24 6.12 -0.01 9.84
N PHE A 25 7.06 0.74 9.27
CA PHE A 25 7.96 0.25 8.23
C PHE A 25 9.20 -0.46 8.78
N LEU A 26 9.68 -0.10 9.97
CA LEU A 26 10.83 -0.78 10.58
C LEU A 26 10.49 -2.24 10.93
N LYS A 27 9.23 -2.52 11.26
CA LYS A 27 8.82 -3.83 11.80
C LYS A 27 7.79 -4.57 10.96
N TYR A 28 6.79 -3.88 10.45
CA TYR A 28 5.58 -4.51 9.91
C TYR A 28 5.50 -4.43 8.38
N ALA A 29 6.00 -3.37 7.76
CA ALA A 29 6.09 -3.27 6.30
C ALA A 29 7.52 -3.52 5.78
N LYS A 30 8.21 -4.53 6.33
CA LYS A 30 9.56 -4.89 5.86
C LYS A 30 9.50 -5.56 4.48
N GLU A 31 10.64 -5.63 3.80
CA GLU A 31 10.80 -6.40 2.56
C GLU A 31 10.28 -7.84 2.76
N ASN A 32 9.44 -8.33 1.84
CA ASN A 32 8.72 -9.61 1.93
C ASN A 32 7.67 -9.74 3.02
N GLY A 33 7.40 -8.67 3.77
CA GLY A 33 6.40 -8.64 4.83
C GLY A 33 4.98 -8.52 4.28
N ARG A 34 4.08 -9.34 4.80
CA ARG A 34 2.64 -9.33 4.55
C ARG A 34 1.92 -8.93 5.81
N THR A 35 1.37 -7.73 5.81
CA THR A 35 0.76 -7.15 7.00
C THR A 35 -0.71 -6.87 6.77
N LEU A 36 -1.54 -7.42 7.65
CA LEU A 36 -2.98 -7.20 7.66
C LEU A 36 -3.33 -6.13 8.70
N ILE A 37 -3.91 -5.03 8.24
CA ILE A 37 -4.38 -3.91 9.06
C ILE A 37 -5.90 -4.02 9.19
N GLN A 38 -6.39 -4.22 10.40
CA GLN A 38 -7.82 -4.25 10.69
C GLN A 38 -8.25 -3.06 11.55
N SER A 39 -9.44 -2.54 11.29
CA SER A 39 -10.12 -1.55 12.14
C SER A 39 -11.60 -1.49 11.78
N GLU A 40 -12.39 -0.84 12.63
CA GLU A 40 -13.78 -0.53 12.31
C GLU A 40 -13.93 0.35 11.07
N ALA A 41 -15.16 0.44 10.56
CA ALA A 41 -15.50 1.39 9.51
C ALA A 41 -15.25 2.83 9.98
N GLY A 42 -14.76 3.70 9.08
CA GLY A 42 -14.53 5.11 9.39
C GLY A 42 -13.24 5.42 10.18
N THR A 43 -12.44 4.44 10.62
CA THR A 43 -11.17 4.69 11.33
C THR A 43 -10.04 5.26 10.44
N GLY A 44 -10.26 5.35 9.12
CA GLY A 44 -9.31 5.96 8.19
C GLY A 44 -8.27 5.02 7.58
N LYS A 45 -8.54 3.72 7.45
CA LYS A 45 -7.62 2.75 6.80
C LYS A 45 -7.25 3.15 5.36
N SER A 46 -8.25 3.39 4.51
CA SER A 46 -8.07 3.85 3.13
C SER A 46 -7.36 5.21 3.08
N THR A 47 -7.71 6.11 3.99
CA THR A 47 -7.06 7.43 4.12
C THR A 47 -5.58 7.29 4.49
N PHE A 48 -5.25 6.34 5.36
CA PHE A 48 -3.87 6.03 5.72
C PHE A 48 -3.09 5.49 4.51
N LEU A 49 -3.65 4.53 3.76
CA LEU A 49 -3.02 4.02 2.54
C LEU A 49 -2.82 5.11 1.48
N ALA A 50 -3.85 5.92 1.22
CA ALA A 50 -3.74 7.05 0.29
C ALA A 50 -2.65 8.05 0.73
N LYS A 51 -2.52 8.30 2.03
CA LYS A 51 -1.45 9.17 2.55
C LYS A 51 -0.06 8.57 2.30
N LEU A 52 0.13 7.26 2.39
CA LEU A 52 1.40 6.61 2.02
C LEU A 52 1.80 6.92 0.58
N VAL A 53 0.87 6.73 -0.36
CA VAL A 53 1.11 7.02 -1.78
C VAL A 53 1.44 8.49 -1.97
N MET A 54 0.67 9.38 -1.37
CA MET A 54 0.87 10.83 -1.53
C MET A 54 2.21 11.31 -0.99
N ASP A 55 2.64 10.81 0.17
CA ASP A 55 3.91 11.19 0.75
C ASP A 55 5.09 10.57 -0.01
N TRP A 56 4.94 9.35 -0.54
CA TRP A 56 5.92 8.77 -1.46
C TRP A 56 6.05 9.60 -2.75
N CYS A 57 4.96 9.96 -3.42
CA CYS A 57 5.00 10.80 -4.62
C CYS A 57 5.71 12.14 -4.36
N ARG A 58 5.47 12.76 -3.20
CA ARG A 58 6.15 14.01 -2.82
C ARG A 58 7.65 13.82 -2.70
N ILE A 59 8.09 12.74 -2.06
CA ILE A 59 9.50 12.40 -1.92
C ILE A 59 10.16 12.19 -3.29
N GLN A 60 9.49 11.49 -4.21
CA GLN A 60 10.02 11.26 -5.56
C GLN A 60 10.15 12.57 -6.35
N LEU A 61 9.13 13.44 -6.28
CA LEU A 61 9.20 14.77 -6.88
C LEU A 61 10.36 15.58 -6.29
N GLU A 62 10.54 15.58 -4.98
CA GLU A 62 11.65 16.28 -4.32
C GLU A 62 13.02 15.81 -4.81
N GLN A 63 13.22 14.50 -5.00
CA GLN A 63 14.47 13.97 -5.53
C GLN A 63 14.72 14.46 -6.96
N GLN A 64 13.68 14.62 -7.77
CA GLN A 64 13.77 15.18 -9.12
C GLN A 64 14.05 16.69 -9.14
N PHE A 65 13.60 17.45 -8.13
CA PHE A 65 13.83 18.90 -8.05
C PHE A 65 15.15 19.28 -7.35
N GLN A 66 15.64 18.46 -6.41
CA GLN A 66 16.93 18.68 -5.73
C GLN A 66 18.13 18.59 -6.68
N THR A 67 17.97 17.98 -7.85
CA THR A 67 19.01 17.96 -8.89
C THR A 67 19.07 19.25 -9.71
N GLY A 68 18.23 20.27 -9.43
CA GLY A 68 18.13 21.48 -10.26
C GLY A 68 18.03 22.85 -9.56
N ILE A 69 17.86 22.96 -8.23
CA ILE A 69 17.66 24.27 -7.56
C ILE A 69 18.44 24.37 -6.24
N SER A 70 19.31 25.38 -6.14
CA SER A 70 20.23 25.67 -5.03
C SER A 70 19.67 26.68 -4.00
N ASP A 71 18.36 26.67 -3.72
CA ASP A 71 17.77 27.67 -2.82
C ASP A 71 17.54 27.09 -1.42
N THR A 72 18.28 27.63 -0.45
CA THR A 72 18.52 27.09 0.90
C THR A 72 17.31 27.20 1.84
N ASP A 73 16.44 28.19 1.64
CA ASP A 73 15.24 28.38 2.47
C ASP A 73 14.16 27.33 2.19
N THR A 74 14.04 26.88 0.93
CA THR A 74 13.11 25.82 0.55
C THR A 74 13.56 24.46 1.11
N GLN A 75 14.86 24.13 1.01
CA GLN A 75 15.42 22.89 1.54
C GLN A 75 15.17 22.70 3.04
N THR A 76 15.27 23.77 3.83
CA THR A 76 15.14 23.71 5.29
C THR A 76 13.71 23.41 5.75
N LYS A 77 12.70 23.95 5.05
CA LYS A 77 11.28 23.74 5.36
C LYS A 77 10.79 22.34 4.95
N TYR A 78 11.28 21.79 3.83
CA TYR A 78 10.93 20.46 3.35
C TYR A 78 11.63 19.34 4.15
N SER A 79 12.91 19.50 4.52
CA SER A 79 13.67 18.46 5.25
C SER A 79 13.10 18.10 6.62
N SER A 80 12.48 19.05 7.32
CA SER A 80 11.86 18.82 8.64
C SER A 80 10.52 18.07 8.57
N PHE A 81 9.76 18.24 7.47
CA PHE A 81 8.44 17.63 7.28
C PHE A 81 8.51 16.12 7.01
N PHE A 82 9.60 15.65 6.40
CA PHE A 82 9.76 14.25 5.95
C PHE A 82 10.78 13.44 6.75
N LYS A 83 11.25 13.93 7.90
CA LYS A 83 12.26 13.22 8.73
C LYS A 83 11.91 11.76 9.02
N ASP A 84 10.63 11.43 9.05
CA ASP A 84 10.12 10.09 9.33
C ASP A 84 9.59 9.36 8.08
N ALA A 85 9.30 10.06 6.98
CA ALA A 85 8.84 9.41 5.75
C ALA A 85 9.98 8.78 4.91
N TRP A 86 11.21 8.81 5.41
CA TRP A 86 12.38 8.24 4.75
C TRP A 86 12.24 6.75 4.46
N TYR A 87 11.45 6.00 5.25
CA TYR A 87 11.16 4.59 4.95
C TYR A 87 10.50 4.39 3.59
N LEU A 88 9.71 5.35 3.14
CA LEU A 88 9.06 5.30 1.82
C LEU A 88 10.07 5.47 0.68
N LYS A 89 11.21 6.12 0.90
CA LYS A 89 12.27 6.32 -0.11
C LYS A 89 12.83 5.01 -0.67
N ARG A 90 12.73 3.92 0.10
CA ARG A 90 13.30 2.62 -0.28
C ARG A 90 12.49 1.92 -1.37
N TYR A 91 11.21 2.26 -1.52
CA TYR A 91 10.35 1.66 -2.53
C TYR A 91 10.53 2.38 -3.86
N GLY A 92 10.95 1.63 -4.88
CA GLY A 92 10.99 2.12 -6.26
C GLY A 92 9.59 2.36 -6.81
N PHE A 93 8.59 1.59 -6.37
CA PHE A 93 7.19 1.75 -6.76
C PHE A 93 6.23 1.43 -5.61
N ILE A 94 5.12 2.19 -5.56
CA ILE A 94 3.98 1.88 -4.69
C ILE A 94 2.73 1.72 -5.54
N PHE A 95 2.06 0.58 -5.42
CA PHE A 95 0.81 0.28 -6.13
C PHE A 95 -0.33 0.23 -5.13
N GLN A 96 -1.29 1.15 -5.24
CA GLN A 96 -2.53 1.11 -4.46
C GLN A 96 -3.66 0.51 -5.29
N ILE A 97 -4.27 -0.54 -4.76
CA ILE A 97 -5.32 -1.31 -5.40
C ILE A 97 -6.53 -1.30 -4.47
N THR A 98 -7.69 -0.90 -5.00
CA THR A 98 -8.96 -0.98 -4.28
C THR A 98 -9.59 -2.33 -4.57
N LEU A 99 -9.62 -3.23 -3.59
CA LEU A 99 -10.12 -4.59 -3.79
C LEU A 99 -11.62 -4.65 -4.11
N ARG A 100 -12.38 -3.63 -3.70
CA ARG A 100 -13.78 -3.44 -4.14
C ARG A 100 -13.92 -3.34 -5.66
N ASN A 101 -12.92 -2.81 -6.36
CA ASN A 101 -12.98 -2.65 -7.81
C ASN A 101 -12.46 -3.88 -8.56
N SER A 102 -11.88 -4.83 -7.85
CA SER A 102 -11.36 -6.09 -8.38
C SER A 102 -11.99 -7.26 -7.64
N VAL A 103 -13.32 -7.22 -7.52
CA VAL A 103 -14.11 -8.11 -6.65
C VAL A 103 -13.75 -9.57 -6.85
N THR A 104 -13.48 -9.98 -8.09
CA THR A 104 -13.21 -11.37 -8.49
C THR A 104 -11.84 -11.58 -9.14
N GLU A 105 -10.96 -10.58 -9.19
CA GLU A 105 -9.60 -10.81 -9.70
C GLU A 105 -8.72 -11.32 -8.53
N ILE A 106 -7.81 -12.24 -8.82
CA ILE A 106 -6.90 -12.86 -7.85
C ILE A 106 -5.44 -12.44 -8.16
N SER A 107 -5.12 -12.19 -9.43
CA SER A 107 -3.82 -11.76 -9.91
C SER A 107 -3.60 -10.29 -9.63
N ILE A 108 -2.68 -10.00 -8.70
CA ILE A 108 -2.25 -8.61 -8.43
C ILE A 108 -1.70 -7.92 -9.66
N TYR A 109 -1.05 -8.66 -10.56
CA TYR A 109 -0.59 -8.11 -11.83
C TYR A 109 -1.76 -7.57 -12.67
N ASN A 110 -2.85 -8.34 -12.77
CA ASN A 110 -4.05 -7.90 -13.49
C ASN A 110 -4.73 -6.75 -12.76
N MET A 111 -4.82 -6.80 -11.43
CA MET A 111 -5.37 -5.68 -10.64
C MET A 111 -4.61 -4.36 -10.89
N ILE A 112 -3.27 -4.39 -10.93
CA ILE A 112 -2.45 -3.22 -11.26
C ILE A 112 -2.73 -2.78 -12.70
N LYS A 113 -2.79 -3.72 -13.63
CA LYS A 113 -3.07 -3.41 -15.02
C LYS A 113 -4.42 -2.69 -15.18
N GLU A 114 -5.49 -3.27 -14.66
CA GLU A 114 -6.86 -2.76 -14.80
C GLU A 114 -7.08 -1.44 -14.05
N GLN A 115 -6.55 -1.30 -12.84
CA GLN A 115 -6.82 -0.12 -12.01
C GLN A 115 -5.85 1.03 -12.28
N ILE A 116 -4.60 0.73 -12.67
CA ILE A 116 -3.52 1.73 -12.75
C ILE A 116 -3.07 1.93 -14.20
N ILE A 117 -2.71 0.86 -14.91
CA ILE A 117 -2.19 1.01 -16.29
C ILE A 117 -3.30 1.48 -17.23
N ASP A 118 -4.45 0.82 -17.20
CA ASP A 118 -5.56 1.12 -18.10
C ASP A 118 -6.18 2.50 -17.80
N SER A 119 -6.02 3.02 -16.58
CA SER A 119 -6.49 4.36 -16.19
C SER A 119 -5.54 5.49 -16.61
N ILE A 120 -4.24 5.20 -16.79
CA ILE A 120 -3.22 6.20 -17.13
C ILE A 120 -2.88 6.17 -18.63
N CYS A 121 -2.89 5.00 -19.26
CA CYS A 121 -2.46 4.82 -20.64
C CYS A 121 -3.61 4.99 -21.64
N SER A 122 -3.50 6.01 -22.51
CA SER A 122 -4.52 6.31 -23.52
C SER A 122 -4.48 5.37 -24.73
N SER A 123 -3.30 4.89 -25.12
CA SER A 123 -3.11 4.03 -26.30
C SER A 123 -2.85 2.56 -25.93
N GLU A 124 -3.17 1.65 -26.86
CA GLU A 124 -2.87 0.22 -26.68
C GLU A 124 -1.37 -0.07 -26.66
N GLU A 125 -0.59 0.71 -27.41
CA GLU A 125 0.86 0.58 -27.43
C GLU A 125 1.47 0.95 -26.07
N ASP A 126 1.00 2.05 -25.47
CA ASP A 126 1.46 2.47 -24.14
C ASP A 126 1.06 1.47 -23.07
N ARG A 127 -0.17 0.93 -23.12
CA ARG A 127 -0.61 -0.14 -22.21
C ARG A 127 0.29 -1.38 -22.30
N LYS A 128 0.69 -1.77 -23.51
CA LYS A 128 1.61 -2.91 -23.74
C LYS A 128 3.00 -2.64 -23.19
N LYS A 129 3.55 -1.44 -23.42
CA LYS A 129 4.85 -1.02 -22.87
C LYS A 129 4.82 -0.96 -21.34
N ALA A 130 3.79 -0.36 -20.75
CA ALA A 130 3.59 -0.27 -19.31
C ALA A 130 3.44 -1.65 -18.67
N SER A 131 2.66 -2.55 -19.28
CA SER A 131 2.51 -3.94 -18.81
C SER A 131 3.83 -4.69 -18.84
N THR A 132 4.60 -4.54 -19.93
CA THR A 132 5.95 -5.14 -20.03
C THR A 132 6.87 -4.59 -18.94
N SER A 133 6.83 -3.29 -18.70
CA SER A 133 7.61 -2.62 -17.66
C SER A 133 7.20 -3.08 -16.26
N LEU A 134 5.90 -3.29 -16.00
CA LEU A 134 5.40 -3.79 -14.73
C LEU A 134 6.04 -5.14 -14.36
N ASN A 135 6.18 -6.06 -15.32
CA ASN A 135 6.86 -7.34 -15.10
C ASN A 135 8.33 -7.18 -14.71
N VAL A 136 9.01 -6.19 -15.27
CA VAL A 136 10.41 -5.88 -14.94
C VAL A 136 10.50 -5.25 -13.56
N ILE A 137 9.65 -4.25 -13.30
CA ILE A 137 9.56 -3.53 -12.02
C ILE A 137 9.35 -4.49 -10.86
N ILE A 138 8.33 -5.34 -10.94
CA ILE A 138 7.98 -6.30 -9.88
C ILE A 138 9.14 -7.28 -9.57
N LYS A 139 10.02 -7.54 -10.55
CA LYS A 139 11.15 -8.49 -10.40
C LYS A 139 12.43 -7.86 -9.88
N LEU A 140 12.66 -6.59 -10.15
CA LEU A 140 13.95 -5.93 -9.91
C LEU A 140 13.89 -4.85 -8.83
N GLU A 141 12.72 -4.26 -8.63
CA GLU A 141 12.53 -3.14 -7.72
C GLU A 141 11.91 -3.59 -6.40
N LEU A 142 12.24 -2.89 -5.33
CA LEU A 142 11.51 -3.02 -4.08
C LEU A 142 10.15 -2.31 -4.22
N VAL A 143 9.07 -3.09 -4.22
CA VAL A 143 7.70 -2.58 -4.41
C VAL A 143 6.87 -2.67 -3.14
N LEU A 144 6.04 -1.66 -2.88
CA LEU A 144 5.00 -1.70 -1.84
C LEU A 144 3.63 -1.84 -2.49
N ILE A 145 2.90 -2.88 -2.13
CA ILE A 145 1.55 -3.14 -2.64
C ILE A 145 0.54 -2.89 -1.53
N LEU A 146 -0.38 -1.96 -1.77
CA LEU A 146 -1.43 -1.56 -0.83
C LEU A 146 -2.77 -2.10 -1.33
N LEU A 147 -3.29 -3.13 -0.67
CA LEU A 147 -4.54 -3.80 -0.98
C LEU A 147 -5.65 -3.31 -0.04
N ASP A 148 -6.48 -2.40 -0.54
CA ASP A 148 -7.48 -1.71 0.28
C ASP A 148 -8.86 -2.40 0.20
N GLY A 149 -9.42 -2.77 1.36
CA GLY A 149 -10.79 -3.26 1.47
C GLY A 149 -10.96 -4.77 1.26
N LEU A 150 -10.12 -5.60 1.88
CA LEU A 150 -10.21 -7.07 1.78
C LEU A 150 -11.55 -7.64 2.24
N ASP A 151 -12.26 -6.96 3.15
CA ASP A 151 -13.61 -7.34 3.54
C ASP A 151 -14.60 -7.30 2.37
N GLU A 152 -14.35 -6.45 1.38
CA GLU A 152 -15.18 -6.18 0.21
C GLU A 152 -14.79 -7.03 -1.02
N TRP A 153 -13.70 -7.80 -0.89
CA TRP A 153 -13.24 -8.74 -1.90
C TRP A 153 -13.95 -10.10 -1.77
N THR A 154 -14.38 -10.64 -2.91
CA THR A 154 -15.06 -11.94 -2.99
C THR A 154 -14.13 -12.92 -3.68
N ASP A 155 -13.55 -13.85 -2.93
CA ASP A 155 -12.72 -14.89 -3.53
C ASP A 155 -13.54 -15.71 -4.57
N PRO A 156 -13.17 -15.67 -5.85
CA PRO A 156 -13.84 -16.45 -6.90
C PRO A 156 -13.76 -17.96 -6.68
N GLY A 157 -12.73 -18.41 -5.95
CA GLY A 157 -12.45 -19.82 -5.70
C GLY A 157 -13.18 -20.42 -4.50
N GLY A 158 -13.95 -19.63 -3.74
CA GLY A 158 -14.71 -20.09 -2.57
C GLY A 158 -13.87 -20.49 -1.35
N GLY A 159 -12.54 -20.40 -1.42
CA GLY A 159 -11.61 -20.61 -0.31
C GLY A 159 -10.65 -19.43 -0.27
N TYR A 160 -10.94 -18.45 0.60
CA TYR A 160 -10.31 -17.13 0.73
C TYR A 160 -8.77 -17.15 0.86
N LYS A 161 -8.10 -17.57 -0.20
CA LYS A 161 -6.68 -17.35 -0.43
C LYS A 161 -6.55 -15.86 -0.64
N LEU A 162 -5.67 -15.21 0.12
CA LEU A 162 -5.37 -13.81 -0.19
C LEU A 162 -4.95 -13.75 -1.65
N PRO A 163 -5.31 -12.67 -2.41
CA PRO A 163 -4.95 -12.49 -3.81
C PRO A 163 -3.54 -13.04 -4.02
N THR A 164 -3.42 -14.14 -4.79
CA THR A 164 -2.24 -15.00 -4.76
C THR A 164 -1.05 -14.14 -5.10
N LEU A 165 -0.35 -13.80 -4.04
CA LEU A 165 0.62 -12.74 -4.09
C LEU A 165 1.77 -13.16 -4.97
N LEU A 166 2.57 -12.17 -5.34
CA LEU A 166 3.96 -12.27 -5.77
C LEU A 166 4.84 -12.94 -4.70
N THR A 167 4.34 -13.96 -4.02
CA THR A 167 4.95 -14.74 -2.93
C THR A 167 6.27 -15.38 -3.35
N SER A 168 6.50 -15.51 -4.66
CA SER A 168 7.76 -15.91 -5.27
C SER A 168 8.77 -14.77 -5.48
N HIS A 169 8.39 -13.51 -5.29
CA HIS A 169 9.22 -12.34 -5.55
C HIS A 169 9.74 -11.75 -4.24
N ARG A 170 11.06 -11.84 -4.05
CA ARG A 170 11.76 -11.47 -2.80
C ARG A 170 11.87 -9.96 -2.52
N GLN A 171 11.20 -9.12 -3.30
CA GLN A 171 11.34 -7.66 -3.24
C GLN A 171 9.97 -6.97 -3.16
N CYS A 172 9.02 -7.54 -2.40
CA CYS A 172 7.68 -6.99 -2.28
C CYS A 172 7.24 -6.89 -0.83
N ALA A 173 6.76 -5.74 -0.38
CA ALA A 173 6.04 -5.59 0.89
C ALA A 173 4.55 -5.38 0.59
N ILE A 174 3.66 -5.98 1.38
CA ILE A 174 2.21 -5.90 1.15
C ILE A 174 1.47 -5.49 2.40
N LEU A 175 0.60 -4.50 2.26
CA LEU A 175 -0.33 -4.05 3.28
C LEU A 175 -1.76 -4.34 2.82
N PHE A 176 -2.49 -5.10 3.62
CA PHE A 176 -3.92 -5.33 3.45
C PHE A 176 -4.70 -4.47 4.44
N THR A 177 -5.83 -3.92 4.05
CA THR A 177 -6.79 -3.35 4.99
C THR A 177 -8.06 -4.18 5.03
N THR A 178 -8.66 -4.32 6.21
CA THR A 178 -9.93 -5.05 6.37
C THR A 178 -10.72 -4.61 7.61
N ARG A 179 -11.92 -5.15 7.77
CA ARG A 179 -12.70 -5.05 9.01
C ARG A 179 -12.47 -6.27 9.91
N PRO A 180 -12.64 -6.14 11.25
CA PRO A 180 -12.33 -7.23 12.18
C PRO A 180 -13.14 -8.50 11.93
N TRP A 181 -14.40 -8.37 11.50
CA TRP A 181 -15.25 -9.53 11.22
C TRP A 181 -14.67 -10.44 10.14
N LYS A 182 -14.03 -9.90 9.09
CA LYS A 182 -13.41 -10.69 8.02
C LYS A 182 -12.25 -11.55 8.53
N VAL A 183 -11.51 -11.05 9.50
CA VAL A 183 -10.45 -11.81 10.20
C VAL A 183 -11.07 -12.87 11.10
N ALA A 184 -12.15 -12.52 11.82
CA ALA A 184 -12.83 -13.42 12.75
C ALA A 184 -13.54 -14.59 12.07
N GLU A 185 -13.94 -14.45 10.80
CA GLU A 185 -14.45 -15.58 10.00
C GLU A 185 -13.43 -16.72 9.85
N GLY A 186 -12.15 -16.47 10.13
CA GLY A 186 -11.11 -17.51 10.13
C GLY A 186 -10.80 -18.07 8.74
N LYS A 187 -11.31 -17.43 7.69
CA LYS A 187 -11.11 -17.83 6.30
C LYS A 187 -9.80 -17.29 5.71
N ILE A 188 -9.20 -16.29 6.35
CA ILE A 188 -7.86 -15.81 6.01
C ILE A 188 -6.85 -16.82 6.51
N ASN A 189 -6.05 -17.39 5.62
CA ASN A 189 -4.97 -18.29 5.99
C ASN A 189 -3.88 -17.53 6.77
N HIS A 190 -3.74 -17.81 8.06
CA HIS A 190 -2.75 -17.16 8.92
C HIS A 190 -1.30 -17.39 8.47
N SER A 191 -0.99 -18.45 7.72
CA SER A 191 0.36 -18.63 7.17
C SER A 191 0.70 -17.68 6.02
N GLU A 192 -0.29 -16.94 5.51
CA GLU A 192 -0.10 -15.94 4.44
C GLU A 192 0.10 -14.53 4.99
N ILE A 193 0.00 -14.33 6.31
CA ILE A 193 0.16 -13.03 6.98
C ILE A 193 1.28 -13.13 8.01
N ASP A 194 2.26 -12.24 7.92
CA ASP A 194 3.36 -12.16 8.90
C ASP A 194 2.93 -11.37 10.15
N PHE A 195 2.11 -10.32 9.95
CA PHE A 195 1.69 -9.43 11.02
C PHE A 195 0.22 -9.04 10.93
N LEU A 196 -0.46 -9.10 12.08
CA LEU A 196 -1.82 -8.61 12.25
C LEU A 196 -1.84 -7.37 13.13
N LEU A 197 -2.24 -6.24 12.55
CA LEU A 197 -2.27 -4.94 13.18
C LEU A 197 -3.71 -4.48 13.39
N GLN A 198 -4.03 -3.96 14.59
CA GLN A 198 -5.26 -3.23 14.82
C GLN A 198 -4.98 -1.74 14.82
N LEU A 199 -5.54 -1.03 13.84
CA LEU A 199 -5.49 0.43 13.77
C LEU A 199 -6.57 1.00 14.69
N GLU A 200 -6.16 1.70 15.73
CA GLU A 200 -7.07 2.37 16.68
C GLU A 200 -7.42 3.81 16.25
N GLY A 201 -6.69 4.36 15.27
CA GLY A 201 -6.91 5.68 14.70
C GLY A 201 -5.67 6.21 13.99
N VAL A 202 -5.86 7.22 13.15
CA VAL A 202 -4.77 8.02 12.56
C VAL A 202 -4.70 9.33 13.34
N ASN A 203 -3.55 9.65 13.95
CA ASN A 203 -3.39 10.86 14.75
C ASN A 203 -3.71 12.11 13.89
N THR A 204 -4.47 13.08 14.42
CA THR A 204 -4.82 14.32 13.69
C THR A 204 -3.63 15.21 13.35
N ASN A 205 -2.50 15.05 14.06
CA ASN A 205 -1.22 15.68 13.72
C ASN A 205 -0.53 15.02 12.53
N PHE A 206 -1.01 13.86 12.09
CA PHE A 206 -0.70 13.24 10.81
C PHE A 206 -1.40 14.06 9.71
N LYS A 207 -0.98 15.31 9.53
CA LYS A 207 -1.59 16.26 8.61
C LYS A 207 -1.54 15.66 7.20
N LEU A 208 -2.70 15.28 6.66
CA LEU A 208 -2.87 15.25 5.20
C LEU A 208 -2.57 16.68 4.74
N GLY A 209 -1.43 16.89 4.09
CA GLY A 209 -1.08 18.20 3.57
C GLY A 209 -2.20 18.67 2.64
N ARG A 210 -3.05 19.58 3.13
CA ARG A 210 -4.23 20.16 2.44
C ARG A 210 -3.89 20.88 1.14
N ASN A 211 -2.60 21.02 0.82
CA ASN A 211 -2.09 21.87 -0.26
C ASN A 211 -2.08 21.22 -1.66
N LEU A 212 -2.56 19.98 -1.84
CA LEU A 212 -2.44 19.28 -3.14
C LEU A 212 -3.74 19.09 -3.93
N LEU A 213 -4.92 19.20 -3.29
CA LEU A 213 -6.18 19.33 -4.05
C LEU A 213 -6.17 20.60 -4.92
N SER A 214 -5.42 21.64 -4.51
CA SER A 214 -5.18 22.85 -5.31
C SER A 214 -4.12 22.68 -6.42
N LEU A 215 -3.28 21.64 -6.39
CA LEU A 215 -2.28 21.38 -7.44
C LEU A 215 -2.84 20.48 -8.54
N ILE A 216 -3.58 19.43 -8.18
CA ILE A 216 -4.28 18.57 -9.15
C ILE A 216 -5.40 19.36 -9.85
N GLY A 217 -6.08 20.28 -9.15
CA GLY A 217 -7.07 21.19 -9.75
C GLY A 217 -6.50 22.35 -10.58
N ARG A 218 -5.18 22.58 -10.56
CA ARG A 218 -4.53 23.60 -11.41
C ARG A 218 -3.97 23.01 -12.69
N SER A 219 -3.51 21.76 -12.68
CA SER A 219 -3.02 21.09 -13.89
C SER A 219 -4.13 20.77 -14.90
N SER A 220 -5.39 20.68 -14.46
CA SER A 220 -6.57 20.52 -15.32
C SER A 220 -7.12 21.84 -15.88
N ARG A 221 -6.55 23.00 -15.53
CA ARG A 221 -6.94 24.33 -16.03
C ARG A 221 -5.91 24.99 -16.94
N LEU A 222 -4.87 24.27 -17.35
CA LEU A 222 -3.84 24.78 -18.26
C LEU A 222 -3.91 24.17 -19.68
N ASN A 223 -4.93 23.35 -19.97
CA ASN A 223 -5.21 22.80 -21.31
C ASN A 223 -6.66 23.08 -21.78
N THR A 224 -7.12 24.31 -21.60
CA THR A 224 -8.28 24.89 -22.29
C THR A 224 -8.05 26.37 -22.50
#